data_AF-V4APN8-F1
#
_entry.id   AF-V4APN8-F1
#
_cell.length_a   1.000
_cell.length_b   1.000
_cell.length_c   1.000
_cell.angle_alpha   90.00
_cell.angle_beta   90.00
_cell.angle_gamma   90.00
#
_symmetry.space_group_name_H-M   'P 1'
#
loop_
_entity.id
_entity.type
_entity.pdbx_description
1 polymer ?
#
loop_
_entity_poly.entity_id
_entity_poly.type
_entity_poly.pdbx_seq_one_letter_code
_entity_poly.pdbx_strand_id
1 'polypeptide(L)' 'DSNFASQIQDAVCHVLKGYDWSLVTTPSRAGGDKRKPHIKRPMNAFMVWAQAARRKLADQYPHLHNAELSKTLGKLWR' A
#
# COMPACT_ATOMS: atom_id res chain seq x y z
N ASP A 1 10.00 1.21 28.08
CA ASP A 1 11.40 1.55 27.78
C ASP A 1 11.55 2.71 26.79
N SER A 2 11.66 3.93 27.31
CA SER A 2 11.87 5.15 26.50
C SER A 2 13.22 5.15 25.77
N ASN A 3 14.19 4.39 26.28
CA ASN A 3 15.55 4.30 25.75
C ASN A 3 15.60 3.51 24.41
N PHE A 4 14.82 2.43 24.31
CA PHE A 4 14.72 1.64 23.07
C PHE A 4 14.11 2.44 21.92
N ALA A 5 13.09 3.25 22.21
CA ALA A 5 12.47 4.13 21.23
C ALA A 5 13.45 5.18 20.69
N SER A 6 14.28 5.79 21.56
CA SER A 6 15.29 6.77 21.13
C SER A 6 16.34 6.16 20.22
N GLN A 7 16.84 4.97 20.56
CA GLN A 7 17.85 4.27 19.76
C GLN A 7 17.34 3.93 18.36
N ILE A 8 16.07 3.52 18.23
CA ILE A 8 15.45 3.29 16.92
C ILE A 8 15.37 4.60 16.12
N GLN A 9 14.96 5.70 16.75
CA GLN A 9 14.87 7.00 16.07
C GLN A 9 16.24 7.47 15.56
N ASP A 10 17.29 7.31 16.37
CA ASP A 10 18.66 7.69 15.99
C ASP A 10 19.19 6.83 14.84
N ALA A 11 18.96 5.51 14.91
CA ALA A 11 19.35 4.58 13.85
C ALA A 11 18.63 4.89 12.53
N VAL A 12 17.31 5.14 12.58
CA VAL A 12 16.52 5.54 11.41
C VAL A 12 17.05 6.84 10.83
N CYS A 13 17.26 7.87 11.65
CA CYS A 13 17.82 9.14 11.21
C CYS A 13 19.16 8.96 10.47
N HIS A 14 20.01 8.04 10.92
CA HIS A 14 21.30 7.77 10.28
C HIS A 14 21.14 7.14 8.89
N VAL A 15 20.25 6.16 8.75
CA VAL A 15 19.96 5.49 7.47
C VAL A 15 19.37 6.47 6.44
N LEU A 16 18.46 7.34 6.87
CA LEU A 16 17.78 8.29 5.98
C LEU A 16 18.70 9.39 5.43
N LYS A 17 19.78 9.73 6.14
CA LYS A 17 20.79 10.72 5.71
C LYS A 17 21.66 10.23 4.56
N GLY A 18 21.91 8.92 4.47
CA GLY A 18 22.75 8.31 3.44
C GLY A 18 21.97 7.77 2.23
N TYR A 19 20.64 7.80 2.28
CA TYR A 19 19.79 7.27 1.21
C TYR A 19 19.54 8.33 0.13
N ASP A 20 19.77 7.96 -1.13
CA ASP A 20 19.46 8.82 -2.27
C ASP A 20 17.94 8.78 -2.57
N TRP A 21 17.25 9.80 -2.09
CA TRP A 21 15.80 9.96 -2.27
C TRP A 21 15.38 10.20 -3.72
N SER A 22 16.31 10.49 -4.63
CA SER A 22 16.00 10.64 -6.06
C SER A 22 15.64 9.31 -6.74
N LEU A 23 16.03 8.17 -6.14
CA LEU A 23 15.62 6.83 -6.56
C LEU A 23 14.14 6.55 -6.28
N VAL A 24 13.51 7.32 -5.40
CA VAL A 24 12.06 7.22 -5.17
C VAL A 24 11.39 7.90 -6.37
N THR A 25 10.98 7.09 -7.35
CA THR A 25 10.16 7.56 -8.47
C THR A 25 8.95 8.31 -7.93
N THR A 26 8.99 9.64 -8.00
CA THR A 26 7.90 10.49 -7.56
C THR A 26 6.67 10.15 -8.39
N PRO A 27 5.49 9.97 -7.78
CA PRO A 27 4.27 9.77 -8.55
C PRO A 27 4.00 11.08 -9.31
N SER A 28 4.39 11.11 -10.58
CA SER A 28 3.87 12.07 -11.53
C SER A 28 2.35 11.90 -11.50
N ARG A 29 1.64 12.87 -10.90
CA ARG A 29 0.18 12.96 -11.01
C ARG A 29 -0.10 12.97 -12.50
N ALA A 30 -0.74 11.91 -12.98
CA ALA A 30 -0.94 11.66 -14.40
C ALA A 30 -1.64 12.84 -15.07
N GLY A 31 -0.83 13.72 -15.66
CA GLY A 31 -1.22 14.73 -16.62
C GLY A 31 -0.42 14.45 -17.89
N GLY A 32 -0.92 13.54 -18.72
CA GLY A 32 -0.59 13.42 -20.14
C GLY A 32 0.85 13.09 -20.52
N ASP A 33 1.21 11.80 -20.53
CA ASP A 33 1.82 11.22 -21.73
C ASP A 33 1.70 9.69 -21.70
N LYS A 34 0.93 9.11 -22.62
CA LYS A 34 0.70 7.65 -22.73
C LYS A 34 1.92 6.89 -23.26
N ARG A 35 3.05 7.58 -23.46
CA ARG A 35 4.23 7.06 -24.18
C ARG A 35 5.30 6.42 -23.29
N LYS A 36 5.16 6.44 -21.96
CA LYS A 36 6.11 5.77 -21.04
C LYS A 36 5.50 4.50 -20.43
N PRO A 37 6.23 3.36 -20.40
CA PRO A 37 5.76 2.14 -19.77
C PRO A 37 5.57 2.36 -18.26
N HIS A 38 4.33 2.26 -17.79
CA HIS A 38 4.00 2.41 -16.37
C HIS A 38 4.26 1.10 -15.61
N ILE A 39 5.20 1.12 -14.67
CA ILE A 39 5.47 0.01 -13.76
C ILE A 39 4.38 -0.01 -12.68
N LYS A 40 3.59 -1.09 -12.62
CA LYS A 40 2.56 -1.27 -11.58
C LYS A 40 3.19 -1.55 -10.22
N ARG A 41 2.59 -1.02 -9.16
CA ARG A 41 2.99 -1.33 -7.78
C ARG A 41 2.58 -2.77 -7.43
N PRO A 42 3.43 -3.55 -6.73
CA PRO A 42 3.03 -4.86 -6.23
C PRO A 42 1.92 -4.70 -5.17
N MET A 43 1.06 -5.70 -5.06
CA MET A 43 -0.01 -5.70 -4.06
C MET A 43 0.58 -5.88 -2.67
N ASN A 44 0.24 -5.00 -1.73
CA ASN A 44 0.61 -5.17 -0.33
C ASN A 44 -0.11 -6.39 0.30
N ALA A 45 0.31 -6.79 1.51
CA ALA A 45 -0.23 -7.96 2.20
C ALA A 45 -1.77 -7.93 2.33
N PHE A 46 -2.33 -6.78 2.71
CA PHE A 46 -3.77 -6.59 2.78
C PHE A 46 -4.45 -6.77 1.42
N MET A 47 -3.87 -6.24 0.34
CA MET A 47 -4.45 -6.33 -1.01
C MET A 47 -4.51 -7.77 -1.51
N VAL A 48 -3.48 -8.58 -1.22
CA VAL A 48 -3.46 -10.01 -1.57
C VAL A 48 -4.56 -10.77 -0.81
N TRP A 49 -4.67 -10.55 0.51
CA TRP A 49 -5.71 -11.16 1.33
C TRP A 49 -7.11 -10.72 0.90
N ALA A 50 -7.32 -9.41 0.74
CA ALA A 50 -8.60 -8.82 0.36
C ALA A 50 -9.05 -9.24 -1.04
N GLN A 51 -8.14 -9.57 -1.96
CA GLN A 51 -8.50 -10.11 -3.28
C GLN A 51 -9.20 -11.46 -3.17
N ALA A 52 -8.67 -12.38 -2.35
CA ALA A 52 -9.29 -13.68 -2.14
C ALA A 52 -10.64 -13.57 -1.40
N ALA A 53 -10.70 -12.71 -0.39
CA ALA A 53 -11.93 -12.48 0.38
C ALA A 53 -13.02 -11.81 -0.46
N ARG A 54 -12.68 -10.81 -1.28
CA ARG A 54 -13.64 -10.16 -2.19
C ARG A 54 -14.21 -11.13 -3.21
N ARG A 55 -13.40 -12.02 -3.78
CA ARG A 55 -13.90 -13.04 -4.73
C ARG A 55 -15.02 -13.87 -4.11
N LYS A 56 -14.80 -14.40 -2.90
CA LYS A 56 -15.82 -15.18 -2.17
C LYS A 56 -17.09 -14.39 -1.86
N LEU A 57 -16.95 -13.11 -1.49
CA LEU A 57 -18.10 -12.26 -1.15
C LEU A 57 -18.85 -11.78 -2.39
N ALA A 58 -18.16 -11.54 -3.51
CA ALA A 58 -18.79 -11.14 -4.76
C ALA A 58 -19.67 -12.26 -5.34
N ASP A 59 -19.27 -13.52 -5.15
CA ASP A 59 -20.08 -14.68 -5.55
C ASP A 59 -21.38 -14.78 -4.74
N GLN A 60 -21.33 -14.45 -3.44
CA GLN A 60 -22.50 -14.49 -2.54
C GLN A 60 -23.38 -13.24 -2.65
N TYR A 61 -22.77 -12.09 -2.89
CA TYR A 61 -23.43 -10.78 -2.92
C TYR A 61 -23.11 -10.04 -4.23
N PRO A 62 -23.62 -10.52 -5.38
CA PRO A 62 -23.27 -9.95 -6.69
C PRO A 62 -23.76 -8.50 -6.89
N HIS A 63 -24.71 -8.04 -6.07
CA HIS A 63 -25.20 -6.66 -6.06
C HIS A 63 -24.30 -5.70 -5.28
N LEU A 64 -23.38 -6.20 -4.45
CA LEU A 64 -22.48 -5.36 -3.67
C LEU A 64 -21.27 -4.94 -4.50
N HIS A 65 -20.99 -3.64 -4.48
CA HIS A 65 -19.82 -3.10 -5.16
C HIS A 65 -18.53 -3.44 -4.40
N ASN A 66 -17.43 -3.64 -5.14
CA ASN A 66 -16.12 -3.96 -4.56
C ASN A 66 -15.66 -2.96 -3.49
N ALA A 67 -16.00 -1.68 -3.64
CA ALA A 67 -15.67 -0.65 -2.64
C ALA A 67 -16.35 -0.92 -1.28
N GLU A 68 -17.60 -1.38 -1.27
CA GLU A 68 -18.31 -1.73 -0.04
C GLU A 68 -17.70 -2.97 0.61
N LEU A 69 -17.39 -4.00 -0.18
CA LEU A 69 -16.69 -5.19 0.31
C LEU A 69 -15.33 -4.82 0.92
N SER A 70 -14.56 -3.96 0.26
CA SER A 70 -13.27 -3.48 0.75
C SER A 70 -13.36 -2.71 2.07
N LYS A 71 -14.41 -1.90 2.28
CA LYS A 71 -14.63 -1.20 3.57
C LYS A 71 -14.79 -2.19 4.71
N THR A 72 -15.60 -3.23 4.52
CA THR A 72 -15.84 -4.25 5.54
C THR A 72 -14.58 -5.09 5.80
N LEU A 73 -13.88 -5.49 4.74
CA LEU A 73 -12.63 -6.25 4.84
C LEU A 73 -11.51 -5.46 5.52
N GLY A 74 -11.44 -4.15 5.29
CA GLY A 74 -10.50 -3.26 5.98
C GLY A 74 -10.73 -3.20 7.49
N LYS A 75 -11.99 -3.31 7.95
CA LYS A 75 -12.31 -3.38 9.39
C LYS A 75 -11.93 -4.72 10.02
N LEU A 76 -11.95 -5.81 9.25
CA LEU A 76 -11.55 -7.14 9.73
C LEU A 76 -10.02 -7.33 9.80
N TRP A 77 -9.27 -6.58 9.01
CA TRP A 77 -7.81 -6.66 8.96
C TRP A 77 -7.18 -5.82 10.10
N ARG A 78 -6.48 -6.48 11.03
CA ARG A 78 -5.71 -5.85 12.12
C ARG A 78 -4.30 -6.38 12.17
#